data_AF-A0A318W3G5-F1
#
_entry.id   AF-A0A318W3G5-F1
#
_cell.length_a   1.000
_cell.length_b   1.000
_cell.length_c   1.000
_cell.angle_alpha   90.00
_cell.angle_beta   90.00
_cell.angle_gamma   90.00
#
_symmetry.space_group_name_H-M   'P 1'
#
loop_
_entity.id
_entity.type
_entity.pdbx_description
1 polymer ?
#
loop_
_entity_poly.entity_id
_entity_poly.type
_entity_poly.pdbx_seq_one_letter_code
_entity_poly.pdbx_strand_id
1 'polypeptide(L)'
;MPPSNIVEGPRVATWHCPSCRESVPRLLPNGSANRVTLPPERTMLPDDDIRAACERVQGLRAPEVCYACDQAFQELLGTLVRPPAEEGDARGEPGLNDTGVVGALVPLAERGTQLLIFNVIAGELRCTEIEYLTDFDPDRLTYPGSRGAIAPRIWELYERHLAELHAGSDSPS
;
A
#
# COMPACT_ATOMS: atom_id res chain seq x y z
N MET A 1 -5.79 26.77 -45.58
CA MET A 1 -6.88 26.10 -44.83
C MET A 1 -6.36 24.74 -44.38
N PRO A 2 -6.44 24.38 -43.10
CA PRO A 2 -6.19 23.00 -42.69
C PRO A 2 -7.21 22.07 -43.40
N PRO A 3 -6.84 20.81 -43.70
CA PRO A 3 -7.72 19.89 -44.41
C PRO A 3 -9.03 19.65 -43.63
N SER A 4 -10.18 19.81 -44.31
CA SER A 4 -11.55 19.77 -43.79
C SER A 4 -12.06 18.35 -43.47
N ASN A 5 -11.16 17.38 -43.36
CA ASN A 5 -11.46 15.95 -43.31
C ASN A 5 -10.66 15.25 -42.20
N ILE A 6 -10.37 15.98 -41.12
CA ILE A 6 -9.96 15.39 -39.85
C ILE A 6 -11.22 14.86 -39.16
N VAL A 7 -11.35 13.54 -39.11
CA VAL A 7 -12.29 12.89 -38.19
C VAL A 7 -11.70 13.05 -36.79
N GLU A 8 -12.37 13.76 -35.89
CA GLU A 8 -11.93 13.83 -34.49
C GLU A 8 -11.86 12.40 -33.93
N GLY A 9 -10.64 11.98 -33.55
CA GLY A 9 -10.44 10.73 -32.84
C GLY A 9 -11.13 10.75 -31.48
N PRO A 10 -11.35 9.59 -30.85
CA PRO A 10 -11.96 9.52 -29.53
C PRO A 10 -11.14 10.33 -28.52
N ARG A 11 -11.81 11.15 -27.70
CA ARG A 11 -11.13 11.97 -26.69
C ARG A 11 -10.53 11.06 -25.62
N VAL A 12 -9.22 11.13 -25.44
CA VAL A 12 -8.52 10.53 -24.30
C VAL A 12 -8.87 11.37 -23.07
N ALA A 13 -9.79 10.88 -22.24
CA ALA A 13 -10.03 11.49 -20.94
C ALA A 13 -8.90 11.09 -19.99
N THR A 14 -8.32 12.03 -19.26
CA THR A 14 -7.32 11.75 -18.23
C THR A 14 -7.98 11.68 -16.87
N TRP A 15 -7.52 10.75 -16.02
CA TRP A 15 -7.90 10.71 -14.60
C TRP A 15 -6.62 10.68 -13.76
N HIS A 16 -6.63 11.31 -12.59
CA HIS A 16 -5.47 11.25 -11.69
C HIS A 16 -5.62 10.05 -10.75
N CYS A 17 -4.59 9.23 -10.65
CA CYS A 17 -4.59 8.13 -9.70
C CYS A 17 -4.68 8.68 -8.26
N PRO A 18 -5.61 8.21 -7.40
CA PRO A 18 -5.70 8.66 -6.02
C PRO A 18 -4.51 8.19 -5.18
N SER A 19 -3.72 7.23 -5.67
CA SER A 19 -2.53 6.74 -4.97
C SER A 19 -1.29 7.55 -5.31
N CYS A 20 -0.81 7.49 -6.56
CA CYS A 20 0.40 8.20 -6.99
C CYS A 20 0.18 9.61 -7.53
N ARG A 21 -1.08 10.07 -7.66
CA ARG A 21 -1.48 11.37 -8.23
C ARG A 21 -1.13 11.58 -9.71
N GLU A 22 -0.49 10.62 -10.36
CA GLU A 22 -0.16 10.70 -11.79
C GLU A 22 -1.40 10.76 -12.68
N SER A 23 -1.29 11.51 -13.77
CA SER A 23 -2.30 11.56 -14.82
C SER A 23 -2.25 10.28 -15.64
N VAL A 24 -3.31 9.48 -15.56
CA VAL A 24 -3.45 8.21 -16.25
C VAL A 24 -4.38 8.39 -17.45
N PRO A 25 -3.91 8.09 -18.68
CA PRO A 25 -4.75 8.21 -19.87
C PRO A 25 -5.83 7.13 -19.89
N ARG A 26 -7.06 7.51 -20.26
CA ARG A 26 -8.12 6.58 -20.64
C ARG A 26 -8.02 6.32 -22.14
N LEU A 27 -7.31 5.26 -22.49
CA LEU A 27 -7.26 4.77 -23.87
C LEU A 27 -8.64 4.19 -24.22
N LEU A 28 -9.49 5.00 -24.86
CA LEU A 28 -10.76 4.56 -25.49
C LEU A 28 -11.82 3.99 -24.50
N PRO A 29 -13.04 3.61 -24.95
CA PRO A 29 -14.13 3.09 -24.09
C PRO A 29 -13.76 1.88 -23.21
N ASN A 30 -12.58 1.30 -23.42
CA ASN A 30 -12.00 0.17 -22.72
C ASN A 30 -11.03 0.62 -21.60
N GLY A 31 -10.98 1.92 -21.30
CA GLY A 31 -10.10 2.52 -20.29
C GLY A 31 -10.30 2.03 -18.85
N SER A 32 -11.24 1.11 -18.61
CA SER A 32 -11.31 0.29 -17.40
C SER A 32 -10.05 -0.55 -17.18
N ALA A 33 -9.27 -0.87 -18.22
CA ALA A 33 -8.03 -1.65 -18.08
C ALA A 33 -6.94 -0.96 -17.23
N ASN A 34 -6.99 0.37 -17.07
CA ASN A 34 -6.01 1.13 -16.29
C ASN A 34 -6.47 1.42 -14.85
N ARG A 35 -7.65 0.92 -14.45
CA ARG A 35 -8.20 1.06 -13.11
C ARG A 35 -8.36 -0.33 -12.50
N VAL A 36 -7.76 -0.54 -11.36
CA VAL A 36 -7.92 -1.78 -10.60
C VAL A 36 -8.78 -1.45 -9.39
N THR A 37 -9.90 -2.17 -9.24
CA THR A 37 -10.70 -2.13 -8.02
C THR A 37 -9.88 -2.69 -6.88
N LEU A 38 -9.88 -1.98 -5.75
CA LEU A 38 -9.16 -2.38 -4.56
C LEU A 38 -10.08 -3.17 -3.64
N PRO A 39 -9.98 -4.50 -3.61
CA PRO A 39 -10.65 -5.29 -2.60
C PRO A 39 -9.97 -5.04 -1.22
N PRO A 40 -10.71 -5.13 -0.10
CA PRO A 40 -10.19 -4.83 1.23
C PRO A 40 -8.87 -5.54 1.56
N GLU A 41 -8.74 -6.80 1.16
CA GLU A 41 -7.60 -7.68 1.41
C GLU A 41 -6.29 -7.16 0.79
N ARG A 42 -6.40 -6.29 -0.23
CA ARG A 42 -5.24 -5.66 -0.87
C ARG A 42 -4.87 -4.30 -0.28
N THR A 43 -5.62 -3.84 0.71
CA THR A 43 -5.42 -2.53 1.35
C THR A 43 -5.22 -2.62 2.85
N MET A 44 -5.41 -3.80 3.45
CA MET A 44 -5.43 -3.95 4.89
C MET A 44 -5.18 -5.40 5.29
N LEU A 45 -4.31 -5.61 6.30
CA LEU A 45 -4.13 -6.93 6.90
C LEU A 45 -5.39 -7.37 7.66
N PRO A 46 -5.69 -8.69 7.71
CA PRO A 46 -6.88 -9.21 8.39
C PRO A 46 -6.70 -9.21 9.92
N ASP A 47 -6.88 -8.04 10.52
CA ASP A 47 -6.77 -7.81 11.96
C ASP A 47 -7.79 -6.75 12.42
N ASP A 48 -8.43 -6.97 13.57
CA ASP A 48 -9.50 -6.13 14.07
C ASP A 48 -9.02 -4.74 14.52
N ASP A 49 -7.82 -4.63 15.09
CA ASP A 49 -7.24 -3.36 15.52
C ASP A 49 -6.84 -2.52 14.30
N ILE A 50 -6.33 -3.18 13.26
CA ILE A 50 -6.01 -2.55 11.97
C ILE A 50 -7.27 -2.03 11.30
N ARG A 51 -8.33 -2.85 11.25
CA ARG A 51 -9.64 -2.44 10.72
C ARG A 51 -10.21 -1.24 11.46
N ALA A 52 -10.20 -1.27 12.79
CA ALA A 52 -10.69 -0.17 13.61
C ALA A 52 -9.88 1.12 13.39
N ALA A 53 -8.57 1.03 13.17
CA ALA A 53 -7.74 2.19 12.82
C ALA A 53 -8.07 2.75 11.44
N CYS A 54 -8.30 1.89 10.44
CA CYS A 54 -8.70 2.32 9.10
C CYS A 54 -10.03 3.09 9.13
N GLU A 55 -11.01 2.66 9.92
CA GLU A 55 -12.31 3.34 10.05
C GLU A 55 -12.18 4.76 10.60
N ARG A 56 -11.11 5.07 11.35
CA ARG A 56 -10.85 6.41 11.88
C ARG A 56 -10.21 7.37 10.86
N VAL A 57 -9.70 6.85 9.74
CA VAL A 57 -9.06 7.66 8.69
C VAL A 57 -10.06 8.64 8.07
N GLN A 58 -9.68 9.92 8.06
CA GLN A 58 -10.52 10.99 7.55
C GLN A 58 -10.27 11.24 6.06
N GLY A 59 -11.31 11.13 5.24
CA GLY A 59 -11.27 11.46 3.81
C GLY A 59 -12.17 10.55 2.99
N LEU A 60 -12.44 10.96 1.75
CA LEU A 60 -13.18 10.14 0.81
C LEU A 60 -12.27 9.02 0.29
N ARG A 61 -12.58 7.77 0.63
CA ARG A 61 -11.83 6.61 0.13
C ARG A 61 -12.02 6.46 -1.37
N ALA A 62 -10.94 6.17 -2.06
CA ALA A 62 -11.00 5.85 -3.48
C ALA A 62 -11.11 4.32 -3.67
N PRO A 63 -12.10 3.83 -4.42
CA PRO A 63 -12.30 2.38 -4.59
C PRO A 63 -11.37 1.76 -5.64
N GLU A 64 -10.59 2.57 -6.36
CA GLU A 64 -9.79 2.13 -7.50
C GLU A 64 -8.47 2.90 -7.59
N VAL A 65 -7.40 2.21 -8.02
CA VAL A 65 -6.07 2.79 -8.27
C VAL A 65 -5.57 2.40 -9.66
N CYS A 66 -4.42 2.93 -10.07
CA CYS A 66 -3.80 2.52 -11.34
C CYS A 66 -3.10 1.15 -11.17
N TYR A 67 -2.87 0.47 -12.28
CA TYR A 67 -2.20 -0.84 -12.29
C TYR A 67 -0.82 -0.84 -11.60
N ALA A 68 -0.03 0.23 -11.76
CA ALA A 68 1.28 0.34 -11.12
C ALA A 68 1.16 0.42 -9.58
N CYS A 69 0.22 1.21 -9.06
CA CYS A 69 -0.03 1.30 -7.62
C CYS A 69 -0.61 -0.01 -7.05
N ASP A 70 -1.38 -0.76 -7.84
CA ASP A 70 -1.92 -2.05 -7.44
C ASP A 70 -0.82 -3.08 -7.13
N GLN A 71 0.28 -3.08 -7.90
CA GLN A 71 1.47 -3.90 -7.64
C GLN A 71 2.22 -3.41 -6.40
N ALA A 72 2.49 -2.11 -6.30
CA ALA A 72 3.16 -1.53 -5.14
C ALA A 72 2.42 -1.81 -3.82
N PHE A 73 1.07 -1.84 -3.85
CA PHE A 73 0.28 -2.16 -2.67
C PHE A 73 0.49 -3.60 -2.18
N GLN A 74 0.69 -4.55 -3.09
CA GLN A 74 1.00 -5.95 -2.72
C GLN A 74 2.35 -6.08 -2.04
N GLU A 75 3.34 -5.28 -2.48
CA GLU A 75 4.69 -5.32 -1.92
C GLU A 75 4.79 -4.56 -0.59
N LEU A 76 4.02 -3.47 -0.44
CA LEU A 76 4.06 -2.63 0.75
C LEU A 76 3.23 -3.18 1.90
N LEU A 77 2.05 -3.75 1.63
CA LEU A 77 1.18 -4.28 2.68
C LEU A 77 1.90 -5.41 3.44
N GLY A 78 1.82 -5.39 4.77
CA GLY A 78 2.48 -6.37 5.61
C GLY A 78 4.00 -6.26 5.68
N THR A 79 4.65 -5.35 4.94
CA THR A 79 6.09 -5.15 5.04
C THR A 79 6.49 -4.54 6.39
N LEU A 80 7.62 -4.99 6.92
CA LEU A 80 8.17 -4.53 8.19
C LEU A 80 8.90 -3.19 8.02
N VAL A 81 8.75 -2.32 9.01
CA VAL A 81 9.27 -0.95 8.98
C VAL A 81 10.10 -0.69 10.23
N ARG A 82 11.33 -0.21 10.06
CA ARG A 82 12.16 0.25 11.16
C ARG A 82 11.70 1.61 11.70
N PRO A 83 11.98 1.90 12.99
CA PRO A 83 11.77 3.22 13.55
C PRO A 83 12.55 4.29 12.75
N PRO A 84 12.02 5.52 12.65
CA PRO A 84 12.61 6.58 11.83
C PRO A 84 13.94 7.13 12.36
N ALA A 85 14.33 6.80 13.59
CA ALA A 85 15.59 7.26 14.20
C ALA A 85 16.81 6.42 13.79
N GLU A 86 16.59 5.30 13.10
CA GLU A 86 17.66 4.41 12.67
C GLU A 86 18.15 4.81 11.28
N GLU A 87 19.44 5.11 11.15
CA GLU A 87 20.06 5.49 9.88
C GLU A 87 20.63 4.26 9.14
N GLY A 88 20.60 4.30 7.80
CA GLY A 88 21.22 3.30 6.93
C GLY A 88 20.22 2.40 6.21
N ASP A 89 20.73 1.56 5.30
CA ASP A 89 19.92 0.61 4.53
C ASP A 89 19.54 -0.58 5.42
N ALA A 90 18.26 -0.63 5.83
CA ALA A 90 17.72 -1.64 6.72
C ALA A 90 17.44 -3.01 6.05
N ARG A 91 17.67 -3.11 4.74
CA ARG A 91 17.27 -4.29 3.96
C ARG A 91 18.11 -5.50 4.36
N GLY A 92 17.42 -6.54 4.82
CA GLY A 92 18.04 -7.80 5.27
C GLY A 92 18.63 -7.78 6.68
N GLU A 93 18.51 -6.67 7.42
CA GLU A 93 18.91 -6.62 8.83
C GLU A 93 17.87 -7.33 9.72
N PRO A 94 18.27 -7.91 10.88
CA PRO A 94 17.33 -8.43 11.87
C PRO A 94 16.42 -7.32 12.40
N GLY A 95 15.14 -7.62 12.65
CA GLY A 95 14.24 -6.62 13.19
C GLY A 95 14.49 -6.31 14.67
N LEU A 96 14.17 -5.06 15.02
CA LEU A 96 14.33 -4.45 16.33
C LEU A 96 13.02 -4.55 17.15
N ASN A 97 13.08 -4.23 18.45
CA ASN A 97 11.91 -4.26 19.34
C ASN A 97 10.77 -3.33 18.90
N ASP A 98 11.12 -2.23 18.23
CA ASP A 98 10.24 -1.19 17.73
C ASP A 98 10.00 -1.28 16.22
N THR A 99 10.36 -2.40 15.59
CA THR A 99 9.95 -2.68 14.22
C THR A 99 8.43 -2.76 14.15
N GLY A 100 7.84 -1.97 13.26
CA GLY A 100 6.43 -1.96 12.96
C GLY A 100 6.10 -2.75 11.71
N VAL A 101 4.83 -2.73 11.34
CA VAL A 101 4.31 -3.31 10.10
C VAL A 101 3.41 -2.31 9.39
N VAL A 102 3.48 -2.24 8.06
CA VAL A 102 2.48 -1.57 7.24
C VAL A 102 1.18 -2.39 7.33
N GLY A 103 0.27 -1.97 8.20
CA GLY A 103 -0.97 -2.69 8.44
C GLY A 103 -2.06 -2.35 7.42
N ALA A 104 -2.02 -1.14 6.86
CA ALA A 104 -2.99 -0.71 5.85
C ALA A 104 -2.46 0.39 4.92
N LEU A 105 -3.05 0.43 3.73
CA LEU A 105 -2.85 1.39 2.67
C LEU A 105 -4.21 1.98 2.29
N VAL A 106 -4.44 3.25 2.63
CA VAL A 106 -5.74 3.91 2.43
C VAL A 106 -5.62 4.96 1.33
N PRO A 107 -6.01 4.64 0.08
CA PRO A 107 -6.06 5.63 -1.00
C PRO A 107 -7.22 6.60 -0.77
N LEU A 108 -6.88 7.88 -0.69
CA LEU A 108 -7.83 8.96 -0.48
C LEU A 108 -7.95 9.80 -1.75
N ALA A 109 -9.19 10.03 -2.18
CA ALA A 109 -9.49 10.88 -3.32
C ALA A 109 -8.82 12.25 -3.12
N GLU A 110 -8.09 12.69 -4.14
CA GLU A 110 -7.35 13.95 -4.18
C GLU A 110 -6.18 14.14 -3.21
N ARG A 111 -5.89 13.18 -2.32
CA ARG A 111 -4.90 13.35 -1.24
C ARG A 111 -3.72 12.39 -1.30
N GLY A 112 -3.77 11.33 -2.13
CA GLY A 112 -2.74 10.30 -2.14
C GLY A 112 -3.12 9.09 -1.28
N THR A 113 -2.18 8.17 -1.10
CA THR A 113 -2.34 7.01 -0.19
C THR A 113 -1.77 7.31 1.18
N GLN A 114 -2.54 7.04 2.24
CA GLN A 114 -2.02 7.00 3.59
C GLN A 114 -1.55 5.59 3.96
N LEU A 115 -0.34 5.48 4.49
CA LEU A 115 0.19 4.28 5.11
C LEU A 115 -0.13 4.36 6.60
N LEU A 116 -0.74 3.30 7.13
CA LEU A 116 -0.93 3.13 8.57
C LEU A 116 0.08 2.10 9.04
N ILE A 117 1.04 2.54 9.85
CA ILE A 117 2.09 1.70 10.42
C ILE A 117 1.71 1.38 11.86
N PHE A 118 1.84 0.11 12.22
CA PHE A 118 1.46 -0.41 13.52
C PHE A 118 2.66 -0.95 14.26
N ASN A 119 2.74 -0.63 15.54
CA ASN A 119 3.69 -1.22 16.48
C ASN A 119 2.93 -1.86 17.65
N VAL A 120 3.67 -2.62 18.46
CA VAL A 120 3.17 -3.12 19.75
C VAL A 120 3.62 -2.19 20.86
N ILE A 121 2.66 -1.56 21.54
CA ILE A 121 2.91 -0.71 22.71
C ILE A 121 2.22 -1.35 23.90
N ALA A 122 2.99 -1.67 24.94
CA ALA A 122 2.48 -2.32 26.16
C ALA A 122 1.68 -3.61 25.88
N GLY A 123 2.05 -4.36 24.84
CA GLY A 123 1.40 -5.62 24.45
C GLY A 123 0.20 -5.45 23.51
N GLU A 124 -0.21 -4.22 23.20
CA GLU A 124 -1.33 -3.93 22.30
C GLU A 124 -0.84 -3.46 20.93
N LEU A 125 -1.49 -3.93 19.86
CA LEU A 125 -1.25 -3.43 18.51
C LEU A 125 -1.88 -2.05 18.38
N ARG A 126 -1.08 -1.05 18.00
CA ARG A 126 -1.55 0.34 17.85
C ARG A 126 -1.02 0.93 16.57
N CYS A 127 -1.89 1.66 15.87
CA CYS A 127 -1.47 2.55 14.79
C CYS A 127 -0.70 3.71 15.42
N THR A 128 0.60 3.72 15.21
CA THR A 128 1.56 4.66 15.82
C THR A 128 1.96 5.76 14.85
N GLU A 129 2.00 5.44 13.56
CA GLU A 129 2.39 6.36 12.51
C GLU A 129 1.37 6.32 11.37
N ILE A 130 1.08 7.50 10.84
CA ILE A 130 0.26 7.70 9.64
C ILE A 130 1.04 8.61 8.71
N GLU A 131 1.47 8.07 7.59
CA GLU A 131 2.29 8.77 6.60
C GLU A 131 1.60 8.79 5.24
N TYR A 132 1.98 9.73 4.37
CA TYR A 132 1.59 9.66 2.97
C TYR A 132 2.64 8.87 2.19
N LEU A 133 2.20 8.05 1.22
CA LEU A 133 3.09 7.24 0.39
C LEU A 133 4.16 8.05 -0.33
N THR A 134 3.85 9.31 -0.68
CA THR A 134 4.79 10.23 -1.33
C THR A 134 5.90 10.72 -0.40
N ASP A 135 5.68 10.66 0.90
CA ASP A 135 6.56 11.21 1.92
C ASP A 135 7.26 10.10 2.73
N PHE A 136 6.86 8.84 2.51
CA PHE A 136 7.40 7.67 3.20
C PHE A 136 8.85 7.41 2.76
N ASP A 137 9.72 7.19 3.74
CA ASP A 137 11.12 6.83 3.52
C ASP A 137 11.28 5.31 3.25
N PRO A 138 11.58 4.90 2.01
CA PRO A 138 11.68 3.49 1.66
C PRO A 138 12.89 2.78 2.30
N ASP A 139 13.92 3.51 2.77
CA ASP A 139 15.09 2.88 3.39
C ASP A 139 14.78 2.32 4.80
N ARG A 140 13.61 2.67 5.35
CA ARG A 140 13.08 2.07 6.58
C ARG A 140 12.53 0.66 6.40
N LEU A 141 12.28 0.21 5.16
CA LEU A 141 11.73 -1.12 4.90
C LEU A 141 12.78 -2.19 5.22
N THR A 142 12.35 -3.23 5.96
CA THR A 142 13.23 -4.33 6.34
C THR A 142 12.59 -5.69 6.06
N TYR A 143 13.44 -6.69 5.82
CA TYR A 143 13.06 -8.05 5.41
C TYR A 143 13.93 -9.08 6.15
N PRO A 144 13.83 -9.13 7.49
CA PRO A 144 14.65 -10.01 8.30
C PRO A 144 14.35 -11.49 8.02
N GLY A 145 15.39 -12.30 7.83
CA GLY A 145 15.25 -13.76 7.71
C GLY A 145 14.90 -14.48 9.02
N SER A 146 14.79 -13.76 10.13
CA SER A 146 14.36 -14.31 11.43
C SER A 146 13.75 -13.20 12.29
N ARG A 147 12.88 -13.57 13.25
CA ARG A 147 12.17 -12.60 14.10
C ARG A 147 13.09 -11.61 14.85
N GLY A 148 14.26 -12.06 15.32
CA GLY A 148 15.12 -11.25 16.17
C GLY A 148 14.38 -10.69 17.40
N ALA A 149 14.39 -9.36 17.53
CA ALA A 149 13.75 -8.63 18.63
C ALA A 149 12.32 -8.17 18.32
N ILE A 150 11.81 -8.40 17.10
CA ILE A 150 10.46 -7.99 16.69
C ILE A 150 9.42 -8.53 17.67
N ALA A 151 8.47 -7.67 18.05
CA ALA A 151 7.35 -8.04 18.90
C ALA A 151 6.57 -9.24 18.30
N PRO A 152 6.22 -10.27 19.09
CA PRO A 152 5.58 -11.48 18.56
C PRO A 152 4.36 -11.21 17.69
N ARG A 153 3.50 -10.26 18.08
CA ARG A 153 2.30 -9.91 17.32
C ARG A 153 2.61 -9.32 15.94
N ILE A 154 3.66 -8.52 15.82
CA ILE A 154 4.11 -7.97 14.53
C ILE A 154 4.64 -9.09 13.64
N TRP A 155 5.44 -9.98 14.21
CA TRP A 155 6.00 -11.12 13.49
C TRP A 155 4.91 -12.07 12.96
N GLU A 156 3.91 -12.39 13.78
CA GLU A 156 2.76 -13.20 13.39
C GLU A 156 1.99 -12.59 12.21
N LEU A 157 1.76 -11.27 12.23
CA LEU A 157 1.09 -10.57 11.13
C LEU A 157 1.90 -10.67 9.83
N TYR A 158 3.22 -10.46 9.92
CA TYR A 158 4.14 -10.55 8.80
C TYR A 158 4.20 -11.95 8.20
N GLU A 159 4.46 -12.99 9.02
CA GLU A 159 4.54 -14.37 8.55
C GLU A 159 3.24 -14.85 7.92
N ARG A 160 2.10 -14.50 8.55
CA ARG A 160 0.78 -14.83 7.99
C ARG A 160 0.58 -14.19 6.63
N HIS A 161 0.92 -12.91 6.48
CA HIS A 161 0.77 -12.21 5.21
C HIS A 161 1.69 -12.79 4.13
N LEU A 162 2.95 -13.07 4.45
CA LEU A 162 3.86 -13.75 3.52
C LEU A 162 3.33 -15.11 3.07
N ALA A 163 2.80 -15.90 3.99
CA ALA A 163 2.22 -17.20 3.66
C ALA A 163 1.03 -17.07 2.70
N GLU A 164 0.17 -16.06 2.89
CA GLU A 164 -0.95 -15.76 1.98
C GLU A 164 -0.47 -15.35 0.59
N LEU A 165 0.55 -14.49 0.49
CA LEU A 165 1.15 -14.09 -0.79
C LEU A 165 1.73 -15.30 -1.54
N HIS A 166 2.46 -16.18 -0.84
CA HIS A 166 3.03 -17.39 -1.46
C HIS A 166 1.95 -18.41 -1.84
N ALA A 167 0.91 -18.60 -1.03
CA ALA A 167 -0.20 -19.50 -1.37
C ALA A 167 -0.99 -19.02 -2.61
N GLY A 168 -1.12 -17.70 -2.80
CA GLY A 168 -1.72 -17.12 -4.00
C GLY A 168 -0.85 -17.24 -5.26
N SER A 169 0.47 -17.36 -5.09
CA SER A 169 1.43 -17.52 -6.20
C SER A 169 1.39 -18.91 -6.85
N ASP A 170 0.97 -19.93 -6.08
CA ASP A 170 0.90 -21.33 -6.51
C ASP A 170 -0.43 -21.74 -7.15
N SER A 171 -1.36 -20.79 -7.33
CA SER A 171 -2.64 -21.05 -8.01
C SER A 171 -2.46 -20.91 -9.54
N PRO A 172 -2.51 -22.00 -10.32
CA PRO A 172 -2.47 -21.89 -11.78
C PRO A 172 -3.73 -21.16 -12.26
N SER A 173 -3.54 -20.08 -13.01
CA SER A 173 -4.59 -19.39 -13.77
C SER A 173 -5.14 -20.27 -14.89
#